data_AF-A0A930EWY8-F1
#
_entry.id   AF-A0A930EWY8-F1
#
_cell.length_a   1.000
_cell.length_b   1.000
_cell.length_c   1.000
_cell.angle_alpha   90.00
_cell.angle_beta   90.00
_cell.angle_gamma   90.00
#
_symmetry.space_group_name_H-M   'P 1'
#
loop_
_entity.id
_entity.type
_entity.pdbx_description
1 polymer ?
#
loop_
_entity_poly.entity_id
_entity_poly.type
_entity_poly.pdbx_seq_one_letter_code
_entity_poly.pdbx_strand_id
1 'polypeptide(L)'
;VLCWYDLIPILSYIFLKGRCRYCGRKLSKEYIVAEIVTGILCVLVLWDIHVIEWEMIVRMILFLLLWVVFYIDYQIMEIPDFIHLSMIVLYIIHACMIKKMGIQPWMRMATIFGCGFLTVVMSEKVFGKECIGGGDIKLVSCMSLFLSFQKLWLVLSIASFLAILWLYLSKKKCIAFGPFLAIAFLLVFCGYFDSVIWGL
;
A
#
# COMPACT_ATOMS: atom_id res chain seq x y z
N VAL A 1 14.70 -22.78 20.32
CA VAL A 1 14.76 -21.32 20.14
C VAL A 1 15.15 -21.05 18.70
N LEU A 2 14.32 -20.34 17.93
CA LEU A 2 14.67 -19.95 16.55
C LEU A 2 15.78 -18.91 16.62
N CYS A 3 16.86 -19.11 15.89
CA CYS A 3 17.93 -18.11 15.81
C CYS A 3 17.54 -17.04 14.78
N TRP A 4 18.10 -15.83 14.90
CA TRP A 4 17.73 -14.69 14.05
C TRP A 4 17.99 -14.94 12.55
N TYR A 5 19.03 -15.70 12.21
CA TYR A 5 19.30 -16.10 10.82
C TYR A 5 18.34 -17.17 10.30
N ASP A 6 17.61 -17.89 11.17
CA ASP A 6 16.55 -18.81 10.75
C ASP A 6 15.27 -18.04 10.31
N LEU A 7 15.15 -16.76 10.71
CA LEU A 7 14.04 -15.86 10.38
C LEU A 7 14.20 -15.14 9.03
N ILE A 8 15.26 -15.41 8.26
CA ILE A 8 15.46 -14.85 6.91
C ILE A 8 15.22 -15.97 5.88
N PRO A 9 13.96 -16.18 5.43
CA PRO A 9 13.57 -17.38 4.69
C PRO A 9 14.45 -17.70 3.48
N ILE A 10 14.92 -16.73 2.71
CA ILE A 10 15.82 -16.95 1.57
C ILE A 10 17.17 -17.52 2.02
N LEU A 11 17.84 -16.87 3.00
CA LEU A 11 19.13 -17.35 3.50
C LEU A 11 18.96 -18.70 4.19
N SER A 12 17.95 -18.84 5.04
CA SER A 12 17.57 -20.10 5.69
C SER A 12 17.33 -21.20 4.67
N TYR A 13 16.60 -20.93 3.58
CA TYR A 13 16.25 -21.91 2.57
C TYR A 13 17.47 -22.38 1.77
N ILE A 14 18.37 -21.45 1.39
CA ILE A 14 19.61 -21.76 0.66
C ILE A 14 20.54 -22.61 1.55
N PHE A 15 20.79 -22.19 2.79
CA PHE A 15 21.70 -22.90 3.70
C PHE A 15 21.13 -24.22 4.22
N LEU A 16 19.81 -24.32 4.38
CA LEU A 16 19.14 -25.51 4.91
C LEU A 16 18.54 -26.41 3.81
N LYS A 17 18.85 -26.14 2.53
CA LYS A 17 18.34 -26.89 1.36
C LYS A 17 16.82 -27.06 1.37
N GLY A 18 16.11 -26.02 1.79
CA GLY A 18 14.66 -25.96 1.85
C GLY A 18 13.99 -26.81 2.93
N ARG A 19 14.72 -27.19 3.97
CA ARG A 19 14.15 -27.89 5.15
C ARG A 19 14.40 -27.11 6.42
N CYS A 20 13.44 -27.14 7.33
CA CYS A 20 13.57 -26.62 8.69
C CYS A 20 14.71 -27.34 9.44
N ARG A 21 15.65 -26.58 10.03
CA ARG A 21 16.80 -27.12 10.79
C ARG A 21 16.40 -28.06 11.93
N TYR A 22 15.34 -27.71 12.65
CA TYR A 22 14.91 -28.44 13.85
C TYR A 22 13.87 -29.53 13.56
N CYS A 23 13.07 -29.34 12.53
CA CYS A 23 11.85 -30.12 12.30
C CYS A 23 11.83 -30.89 10.97
N GLY A 24 12.81 -30.68 10.09
CA GLY A 24 12.96 -31.40 8.81
C GLY A 24 11.84 -31.16 7.78
N ARG A 25 10.75 -30.46 8.16
CA ARG A 25 9.66 -30.10 7.26
C ARG A 25 10.16 -29.18 6.14
N LYS A 26 9.59 -29.36 4.95
CA LYS A 26 9.85 -28.49 3.81
C LYS A 26 9.26 -27.12 4.09
N LEU A 27 10.07 -26.08 3.89
CA LEU A 27 9.59 -24.70 3.88
C LEU A 27 8.74 -24.50 2.63
N SER A 28 7.56 -23.88 2.76
CA SER A 28 6.71 -23.62 1.61
C SER A 28 7.37 -22.59 0.69
N LYS A 29 7.18 -22.76 -0.61
CA LYS A 29 7.78 -21.88 -1.62
C LYS A 29 7.16 -20.48 -1.60
N GLU A 30 5.95 -20.33 -1.05
CA GLU A 30 5.26 -19.04 -0.96
C GLU A 30 6.06 -18.01 -0.16
N TYR A 31 6.73 -18.42 0.93
CA TYR A 31 7.55 -17.51 1.73
C TYR A 31 8.76 -16.97 0.97
N ILE A 32 9.41 -17.80 0.17
CA ILE A 32 10.57 -17.40 -0.65
C ILE A 32 10.12 -16.43 -1.73
N VAL A 33 9.00 -16.74 -2.40
CA VAL A 33 8.44 -15.87 -3.44
C VAL A 33 8.06 -14.52 -2.83
N ALA A 34 7.40 -14.51 -1.67
CA ALA A 34 7.06 -13.28 -0.97
C ALA A 34 8.31 -12.44 -0.67
N GLU A 35 9.37 -13.05 -0.14
CA GLU A 35 10.60 -12.32 0.21
C GLU A 35 11.35 -11.78 -1.02
N ILE A 36 11.41 -12.56 -2.11
CA ILE A 36 11.98 -12.10 -3.39
C ILE A 36 11.16 -10.92 -3.94
N VAL A 37 9.83 -11.03 -3.93
CA VAL A 37 8.93 -9.97 -4.40
C VAL A 37 9.10 -8.72 -3.55
N THR A 38 9.13 -8.83 -2.22
CA THR A 38 9.38 -7.70 -1.33
C THR A 38 10.74 -7.07 -1.59
N GLY A 39 11.79 -7.88 -1.81
CA GLY A 39 13.12 -7.38 -2.14
C GLY A 39 13.16 -6.60 -3.46
N ILE A 40 12.52 -7.12 -4.51
CA ILE A 40 12.39 -6.44 -5.81
C ILE A 40 11.61 -5.13 -5.65
N LEU A 41 10.50 -5.14 -4.90
CA LEU A 41 9.70 -3.94 -4.68
C LEU A 41 10.47 -2.88 -3.89
N CYS A 42 11.26 -3.26 -2.88
CA CYS A 42 12.16 -2.34 -2.18
C CYS A 42 13.15 -1.66 -3.14
N VAL A 43 13.76 -2.44 -4.04
CA VAL A 43 14.67 -1.90 -5.06
C VAL A 43 13.94 -0.93 -5.98
N LEU A 44 12.72 -1.27 -6.42
CA LEU A 44 11.92 -0.40 -7.28
C LEU A 44 11.51 0.90 -6.59
N VAL A 45 11.19 0.86 -5.29
CA VAL A 45 10.82 2.06 -4.51
C VAL A 45 12.01 3.02 -4.32
N LEU A 46 13.23 2.48 -4.34
CA LEU A 46 14.47 3.23 -4.10
C LEU A 46 15.28 3.52 -5.36
N TRP A 47 14.81 3.11 -6.54
CA TRP A 47 15.59 3.10 -7.77
C TRP A 47 16.11 4.49 -8.19
N ASP A 48 15.32 5.53 -7.95
CA ASP A 48 15.64 6.93 -8.28
C ASP A 48 16.50 7.63 -7.22
N ILE A 49 16.70 7.01 -6.05
CA ILE A 49 17.37 7.63 -4.91
C ILE A 49 18.85 7.28 -4.92
N HIS A 50 19.68 8.29 -5.16
CA HIS A 50 21.13 8.14 -5.24
C HIS A 50 21.86 8.52 -3.93
N VAL A 51 21.17 9.24 -3.03
CA VAL A 51 21.71 9.71 -1.75
C VAL A 51 20.74 9.37 -0.62
N ILE A 52 21.26 8.95 0.54
CA ILE A 52 20.43 8.68 1.72
C ILE A 52 19.86 10.00 2.23
N GLU A 53 18.60 10.24 1.91
CA GLU A 53 17.84 11.43 2.30
C GLU A 53 16.62 11.06 3.14
N TRP A 54 16.03 12.06 3.80
CA TRP A 54 14.83 11.88 4.60
C TRP A 54 13.66 11.28 3.80
N GLU A 55 13.54 11.64 2.51
CA GLU A 55 12.50 11.09 1.62
C GLU A 55 12.62 9.57 1.43
N MET A 56 13.84 9.03 1.44
CA MET A 56 14.11 7.59 1.37
C MET A 56 13.47 6.84 2.54
N ILE A 57 13.63 7.37 3.75
CA ILE A 57 13.08 6.77 4.97
C ILE A 57 11.56 6.76 4.91
N VAL A 58 10.95 7.88 4.50
CA VAL A 58 9.49 7.98 4.40
C VAL A 58 8.93 7.04 3.33
N ARG A 59 9.56 6.95 2.15
CA ARG A 59 9.19 5.98 1.10
C ARG A 59 9.25 4.54 1.59
N MET A 60 10.30 4.17 2.33
CA MET A 60 10.45 2.82 2.88
C MET A 60 9.40 2.48 3.93
N ILE A 61 9.12 3.40 4.85
CA ILE A 61 8.07 3.18 5.87
C ILE A 61 6.70 3.08 5.20
N LEU A 62 6.39 3.95 4.23
CA LEU A 62 5.16 3.88 3.44
C LEU A 62 5.04 2.53 2.71
N PHE A 63 6.12 2.07 2.07
CA PHE A 63 6.16 0.78 1.41
C PHE A 63 5.82 -0.36 2.38
N LEU A 64 6.45 -0.39 3.56
CA LEU A 64 6.20 -1.43 4.56
C LEU A 64 4.74 -1.40 5.06
N LEU A 65 4.20 -0.21 5.36
CA LEU A 65 2.81 -0.07 5.78
C LEU A 65 1.84 -0.57 4.70
N LEU A 66 2.07 -0.20 3.45
CA LEU A 66 1.22 -0.60 2.32
C LEU A 66 1.40 -2.07 1.94
N TRP A 67 2.58 -2.65 2.16
CA TRP A 67 2.81 -4.08 2.02
C TRP A 67 2.02 -4.90 3.05
N VAL A 68 1.93 -4.39 4.28
CA VAL A 68 1.07 -4.97 5.32
C VAL A 68 -0.40 -4.87 4.91
N VAL A 69 -0.86 -3.73 4.38
CA VAL A 69 -2.22 -3.60 3.82
C VAL A 69 -2.46 -4.63 2.74
N PHE A 70 -1.55 -4.75 1.77
CA PHE A 70 -1.66 -5.69 0.66
C PHE A 70 -1.87 -7.12 1.18
N TYR A 71 -1.06 -7.55 2.15
CA TYR A 71 -1.14 -8.91 2.67
C TYR A 71 -2.42 -9.15 3.48
N ILE A 72 -2.78 -8.23 4.38
CA ILE A 72 -3.96 -8.38 5.24
C ILE A 72 -5.23 -8.33 4.40
N ASP A 73 -5.37 -7.33 3.53
CA ASP A 73 -6.58 -7.16 2.71
C ASP A 73 -6.76 -8.33 1.72
N TYR A 74 -5.67 -8.89 1.19
CA TYR A 74 -5.74 -10.10 0.36
C TYR A 74 -6.28 -11.32 1.11
N GLN A 75 -6.00 -11.44 2.41
CA GLN A 75 -6.40 -12.59 3.23
C GLN A 75 -7.78 -12.44 3.85
N ILE A 76 -8.06 -11.28 4.44
CA ILE A 76 -9.26 -11.06 5.27
C ILE A 76 -10.20 -9.97 4.74
N MET A 77 -9.85 -9.26 3.66
CA MET A 77 -10.64 -8.17 3.07
C MET A 77 -10.99 -7.04 4.07
N GLU A 78 -10.12 -6.84 5.06
CA GLU A 78 -10.26 -5.79 6.07
C GLU A 78 -8.95 -5.01 6.22
N ILE A 79 -9.06 -3.68 6.30
CA ILE A 79 -7.91 -2.79 6.50
C ILE A 79 -7.93 -2.30 7.95
N PRO A 80 -6.94 -2.68 8.77
CA PRO A 80 -6.95 -2.35 10.19
C PRO A 80 -6.69 -0.86 10.45
N ASP A 81 -7.40 -0.29 11.43
CA ASP A 81 -7.36 1.15 11.73
C ASP A 81 -5.98 1.65 12.16
N PHE A 82 -5.13 0.79 12.75
CA PHE A 82 -3.78 1.18 13.16
C PHE A 82 -2.90 1.61 11.98
N ILE A 83 -3.15 1.09 10.76
CA ILE A 83 -2.36 1.46 9.58
C ILE A 83 -2.71 2.89 9.16
N HIS A 84 -3.99 3.24 9.17
CA HIS A 84 -4.45 4.61 8.89
C HIS A 84 -3.81 5.61 9.87
N LEU A 85 -3.82 5.27 11.16
CA LEU A 85 -3.16 6.09 12.18
C LEU A 85 -1.66 6.21 11.94
N SER A 86 -0.99 5.11 11.58
CA SER A 86 0.44 5.08 11.29
C SER A 86 0.81 5.99 10.11
N MET A 87 -0.02 6.01 9.06
CA MET A 87 0.15 6.89 7.90
C MET A 87 0.02 8.37 8.29
N ILE A 88 -0.95 8.71 9.14
CA ILE A 88 -1.15 10.08 9.64
C ILE A 88 0.05 10.52 10.49
N VAL A 89 0.50 9.68 11.41
CA VAL A 89 1.67 9.97 12.26
C VAL A 89 2.91 10.16 11.40
N LEU A 90 3.14 9.28 10.42
CA LEU A 90 4.26 9.40 9.48
C LEU A 90 4.21 10.72 8.71
N TYR A 91 3.01 11.13 8.26
CA TYR A 91 2.84 12.39 7.56
C TYR A 91 3.17 13.61 8.45
N ILE A 92 2.72 13.60 9.71
CA ILE A 92 3.04 14.68 10.66
C ILE A 92 4.56 14.80 10.83
N ILE A 93 5.25 13.67 11.05
CA ILE A 93 6.72 13.65 11.19
C ILE A 93 7.38 14.19 9.91
N HIS A 94 6.92 13.75 8.74
CA HIS A 94 7.42 14.21 7.45
C HIS A 94 7.21 15.73 7.25
N ALA A 95 6.03 16.26 7.58
CA ALA A 95 5.72 17.68 7.49
C ALA A 95 6.57 18.54 8.46
N CYS A 96 6.83 18.03 9.67
CA CYS A 96 7.74 18.65 10.64
C CYS A 96 9.17 18.73 10.10
N MET A 97 9.69 17.63 9.55
CA MET A 97 11.08 17.55 9.06
C MET A 97 11.34 18.47 7.87
N ILE A 98 10.39 18.57 6.94
CA ILE A 98 10.50 19.45 5.76
C ILE A 98 10.14 20.92 6.12
N LYS A 99 9.70 21.18 7.37
CA LYS A 99 9.22 22.48 7.85
C LYS A 99 8.12 23.08 6.96
N LYS A 100 7.33 22.21 6.32
CA LYS A 100 6.28 22.59 5.37
C LYS A 100 4.93 22.16 5.93
N MET A 101 4.52 22.86 6.99
CA MET A 101 3.19 22.73 7.59
C MET A 101 2.19 23.56 6.78
N GLY A 102 1.56 22.93 5.79
CA GLY A 102 0.43 23.51 5.06
C GLY A 102 -0.90 23.00 5.59
N ILE A 103 -1.94 23.83 5.59
CA ILE A 103 -3.31 23.37 5.88
C ILE A 103 -3.89 22.52 4.74
N GLN A 104 -3.38 22.70 3.52
CA GLN A 104 -3.94 22.06 2.34
C GLN A 104 -4.04 20.52 2.43
N PRO A 105 -3.01 19.77 2.87
CA PRO A 105 -3.08 18.31 2.92
C PRO A 105 -4.16 17.80 3.90
N TRP A 106 -4.33 18.50 5.02
CA TRP A 106 -5.41 18.23 5.98
C TRP A 106 -6.79 18.50 5.39
N MET A 107 -6.94 19.60 4.63
CA MET A 107 -8.17 19.88 3.91
C MET A 107 -8.48 18.78 2.89
N ARG A 108 -7.48 18.30 2.12
CA ARG A 108 -7.67 17.20 1.16
C ARG A 108 -8.17 15.93 1.84
N MET A 109 -7.52 15.54 2.95
CA MET A 109 -7.93 14.37 3.72
C MET A 109 -9.37 14.53 4.24
N ALA A 110 -9.70 15.68 4.81
CA ALA A 110 -11.04 15.96 5.34
C ALA A 110 -12.10 15.94 4.23
N THR A 111 -11.81 16.49 3.05
CA THR A 111 -12.71 16.47 1.90
C THR A 111 -12.96 15.05 1.41
N ILE A 112 -11.91 14.24 1.22
CA ILE A 112 -12.06 12.86 0.71
C ILE A 112 -12.77 11.99 1.73
N PHE A 113 -12.40 12.10 3.00
CA PHE A 113 -13.06 11.35 4.07
C PHE A 113 -14.53 11.75 4.20
N GLY A 114 -14.83 13.05 4.20
CA GLY A 114 -16.20 13.57 4.29
C GLY A 114 -17.07 13.18 3.09
N CYS A 115 -16.58 13.41 1.87
CA CYS A 115 -17.29 13.01 0.65
C CYS A 115 -17.47 11.49 0.56
N GLY A 116 -16.43 10.71 0.88
CA GLY A 116 -16.49 9.25 0.86
C GLY A 116 -17.43 8.68 1.94
N PHE A 117 -17.45 9.28 3.13
CA PHE A 117 -18.41 8.86 4.15
C PHE A 117 -19.85 9.13 3.71
N LEU A 118 -20.11 10.28 3.08
CA LEU A 118 -21.42 10.59 2.52
C LEU A 118 -21.82 9.60 1.42
N THR A 119 -20.91 9.16 0.56
CA THR A 119 -21.25 8.18 -0.48
C THR A 119 -21.61 6.83 0.11
N VAL A 120 -20.96 6.39 1.20
CA VAL A 120 -21.33 5.15 1.91
C VAL A 120 -22.77 5.26 2.43
N VAL A 121 -23.08 6.32 3.19
CA VAL A 121 -24.41 6.55 3.77
C VAL A 121 -25.50 6.69 2.69
N MET A 122 -25.21 7.36 1.58
CA MET A 122 -26.16 7.48 0.47
C MET A 122 -26.32 6.15 -0.28
N SER A 123 -25.24 5.39 -0.48
CA SER A 123 -25.29 4.10 -1.17
C SER A 123 -26.13 3.08 -0.40
N GLU A 124 -26.02 3.06 0.92
CA GLU A 124 -26.84 2.21 1.77
C GLU A 124 -28.33 2.56 1.65
N LYS A 125 -28.67 3.85 1.63
CA LYS A 125 -30.07 4.30 1.47
C LYS A 125 -30.65 4.00 0.09
N VAL A 126 -29.85 4.10 -0.97
CA VAL A 126 -30.34 3.95 -2.36
C VAL A 126 -30.31 2.49 -2.82
N PHE A 127 -29.23 1.76 -2.52
CA PHE A 127 -29.00 0.39 -3.01
C PHE A 127 -29.25 -0.69 -1.95
N GLY A 128 -29.50 -0.30 -0.70
CA GLY A 128 -29.71 -1.22 0.43
C GLY A 128 -28.45 -2.01 0.81
N LYS A 129 -27.29 -1.65 0.26
CA LYS A 129 -26.00 -2.31 0.46
C LYS A 129 -24.88 -1.29 0.36
N GLU A 130 -23.79 -1.53 1.09
CA GLU A 130 -22.57 -0.76 0.96
C GLU A 130 -21.91 -1.06 -0.40
N CYS A 131 -21.83 -0.04 -1.26
CA CYS A 131 -21.21 -0.18 -2.58
C CYS A 131 -19.69 -0.01 -2.56
N ILE A 132 -19.15 0.69 -1.55
CA ILE A 132 -17.72 0.99 -1.40
C ILE A 132 -17.29 0.61 0.01
N GLY A 133 -16.18 -0.10 0.13
CA GLY A 133 -15.60 -0.46 1.42
C GLY A 133 -15.17 0.79 2.19
N GLY A 134 -15.67 0.96 3.43
CA GLY A 134 -15.27 2.07 4.29
C GLY A 134 -13.76 2.12 4.57
N GLY A 135 -13.10 0.95 4.56
CA GLY A 135 -11.64 0.83 4.66
C GLY A 135 -10.91 1.49 3.48
N ASP A 136 -11.38 1.31 2.24
CA ASP A 136 -10.77 1.90 1.05
C ASP A 136 -10.85 3.43 1.09
N ILE A 137 -11.99 3.98 1.53
CA ILE A 137 -12.17 5.44 1.68
C ILE A 137 -11.20 6.00 2.71
N LYS A 138 -11.07 5.34 3.87
CA LYS A 138 -10.10 5.73 4.90
C LYS A 138 -8.68 5.68 4.35
N LEU A 139 -8.33 4.65 3.58
CA LEU A 139 -7.00 4.48 3.01
C LEU A 139 -6.68 5.59 1.98
N VAL A 140 -7.59 5.85 1.03
CA VAL A 140 -7.44 6.96 0.05
C VAL A 140 -7.35 8.32 0.75
N SER A 141 -8.11 8.52 1.83
CA SER A 141 -8.03 9.76 2.61
C SER A 141 -6.64 9.96 3.22
N CYS A 142 -6.03 8.90 3.77
CA CYS A 142 -4.66 8.95 4.30
C CYS A 142 -3.63 9.19 3.20
N MET A 143 -3.80 8.56 2.03
CA MET A 143 -2.93 8.77 0.86
C MET A 143 -2.93 10.23 0.38
N SER A 144 -4.02 10.96 0.56
CA SER A 144 -4.14 12.37 0.16
C SER A 144 -3.29 13.35 0.96
N LEU A 145 -2.79 12.92 2.12
CA LEU A 145 -1.81 13.68 2.88
C LEU A 145 -0.49 13.80 2.10
N PHE A 146 -0.08 12.71 1.44
CA PHE A 146 1.16 12.61 0.69
C PHE A 146 1.01 13.08 -0.76
N LEU A 147 -0.16 12.89 -1.37
CA LEU A 147 -0.41 13.18 -2.79
C LEU A 147 -1.37 14.36 -2.99
N SER A 148 -1.16 15.10 -4.09
CA SER A 148 -2.12 16.09 -4.59
C SER A 148 -3.36 15.43 -5.20
N PHE A 149 -4.46 16.17 -5.34
CA PHE A 149 -5.70 15.65 -5.95
C PHE A 149 -5.48 15.03 -7.34
N GLN A 150 -4.70 15.68 -8.20
CA GLN A 150 -4.37 15.17 -9.54
C GLN A 150 -3.72 13.78 -9.49
N LYS A 151 -2.76 13.60 -8.57
CA LYS A 151 -2.08 12.31 -8.35
C LYS A 151 -3.04 11.26 -7.77
N LEU A 152 -3.98 11.64 -6.90
CA LEU A 152 -4.97 10.70 -6.37
C LEU A 152 -5.93 10.17 -7.43
N TRP A 153 -6.38 11.02 -8.35
CA TRP A 153 -7.19 10.58 -9.49
C TRP A 153 -6.43 9.54 -10.34
N LEU A 154 -5.14 9.78 -10.57
CA LEU A 154 -4.30 8.82 -11.27
C LEU A 154 -4.18 7.49 -10.51
N VAL A 155 -3.99 7.54 -9.18
CA VAL A 155 -3.94 6.35 -8.32
C VAL A 155 -5.24 5.54 -8.43
N LEU A 156 -6.40 6.18 -8.35
CA LEU A 156 -7.69 5.49 -8.47
C LEU A 156 -7.88 4.85 -9.86
N SER A 157 -7.46 5.54 -10.92
CA SER A 157 -7.54 5.03 -12.29
C SER A 157 -6.65 3.81 -12.50
N ILE A 158 -5.40 3.85 -12.02
CA ILE A 158 -4.47 2.72 -12.12
C ILE A 158 -4.97 1.55 -11.27
N ALA A 159 -5.40 1.80 -10.03
CA ALA A 159 -5.89 0.77 -9.13
C ALA A 159 -7.14 0.05 -9.69
N SER A 160 -8.10 0.80 -10.22
CA SER A 160 -9.30 0.23 -10.83
C SER A 160 -8.99 -0.58 -12.10
N PHE A 161 -8.10 -0.08 -12.96
CA PHE A 161 -7.68 -0.81 -14.15
C PHE A 161 -6.99 -2.14 -13.79
N LEU A 162 -6.05 -2.12 -12.83
CA LEU A 162 -5.38 -3.33 -12.35
C LEU A 162 -6.35 -4.32 -11.71
N ALA A 163 -7.31 -3.82 -10.91
CA ALA A 163 -8.32 -4.64 -10.27
C ALA A 163 -9.24 -5.33 -11.30
N ILE A 164 -9.70 -4.60 -12.32
CA ILE A 164 -10.54 -5.15 -13.40
C ILE A 164 -9.78 -6.18 -14.22
N LEU A 165 -8.53 -5.88 -14.60
CA LEU A 165 -7.68 -6.81 -15.33
C LEU A 165 -7.48 -8.11 -14.54
N TRP A 166 -7.22 -8.00 -13.24
CA TRP A 166 -7.07 -9.16 -12.36
C TRP A 166 -8.36 -9.95 -12.20
N LEU A 167 -9.51 -9.27 -12.13
CA LEU A 167 -10.84 -9.89 -12.06
C LEU A 167 -11.14 -10.70 -13.32
N TYR A 168 -10.82 -10.13 -14.48
CA TYR A 168 -10.97 -10.81 -15.77
C TYR A 168 -10.09 -12.07 -15.87
N LEU A 169 -8.84 -11.98 -15.43
CA LEU A 169 -7.89 -13.12 -15.48
C LEU A 169 -8.22 -14.20 -14.45
N SER A 170 -8.57 -13.80 -13.23
CA SER A 170 -8.78 -14.74 -12.11
C SER A 170 -10.16 -15.40 -12.13
N LYS A 171 -11.12 -14.88 -12.92
CA LYS A 171 -12.53 -15.33 -12.96
C LYS A 171 -13.19 -15.42 -11.57
N LYS A 172 -12.70 -14.65 -10.60
CA LYS A 172 -13.24 -14.60 -9.23
C LYS A 172 -14.41 -13.62 -9.16
N LYS A 173 -15.37 -13.90 -8.27
CA LYS A 173 -16.54 -13.04 -8.05
C LYS A 173 -16.27 -11.84 -7.13
N CYS A 174 -15.35 -11.98 -6.19
CA CYS A 174 -14.96 -10.94 -5.24
C CYS A 174 -13.45 -10.85 -5.14
N ILE A 175 -12.90 -9.63 -5.12
CA ILE A 175 -11.49 -9.34 -4.99
C ILE A 175 -11.31 -8.14 -4.06
N ALA A 176 -10.27 -8.21 -3.22
CA ALA A 176 -9.83 -7.14 -2.34
C ALA A 176 -9.23 -5.96 -3.14
N PHE A 177 -9.69 -4.74 -2.91
CA PHE A 177 -9.27 -3.56 -3.68
C PHE A 177 -8.00 -2.90 -3.12
N GLY A 178 -7.76 -3.01 -1.81
CA GLY A 178 -6.61 -2.44 -1.12
C GLY A 178 -5.24 -2.80 -1.73
N PRO A 179 -4.97 -4.05 -2.15
CA PRO A 179 -3.76 -4.45 -2.85
C PRO A 179 -3.44 -3.59 -4.08
N PHE A 180 -4.45 -3.32 -4.92
CA PHE A 180 -4.26 -2.55 -6.14
C PHE A 180 -4.08 -1.07 -5.84
N LEU A 181 -4.80 -0.57 -4.82
CA LEU A 181 -4.65 0.80 -4.35
C LEU A 181 -3.24 1.05 -3.77
N ALA A 182 -2.72 0.11 -2.98
CA ALA A 182 -1.36 0.15 -2.44
C ALA A 182 -0.29 0.20 -3.54
N ILE A 183 -0.40 -0.66 -4.55
CA ILE A 183 0.52 -0.68 -5.69
C ILE A 183 0.45 0.62 -6.49
N ALA A 184 -0.77 1.06 -6.84
CA ALA A 184 -0.97 2.29 -7.60
C ALA A 184 -0.42 3.52 -6.86
N PHE A 185 -0.63 3.60 -5.55
CA PHE A 185 -0.09 4.67 -4.72
C PHE A 185 1.43 4.69 -4.76
N LEU A 186 2.10 3.56 -4.57
CA LEU A 186 3.56 3.49 -4.58
C LEU A 186 4.14 3.92 -5.93
N LEU A 187 3.54 3.49 -7.04
CA LEU A 187 3.98 3.87 -8.38
C LEU A 187 3.88 5.38 -8.63
N VAL A 188 2.76 5.98 -8.24
CA VAL A 188 2.54 7.44 -8.42
C VAL A 188 3.38 8.25 -7.43
N PHE A 189 3.58 7.76 -6.21
CA PHE A 189 4.39 8.42 -5.19
C PHE A 189 5.89 8.44 -5.54
N CYS A 190 6.41 7.36 -6.12
CA CYS A 190 7.80 7.29 -6.60
C CYS A 190 8.03 8.07 -7.91
N GLY A 191 7.00 8.72 -8.47
CA GLY A 191 7.15 9.59 -9.64
C GLY A 191 7.25 8.87 -10.99
N TYR A 192 7.02 7.56 -11.05
CA TYR A 192 7.05 6.79 -12.32
C TYR A 192 6.09 7.32 -13.40
N PHE A 193 5.04 8.04 -12.98
CA PHE A 193 4.04 8.64 -13.86
C PHE A 193 4.04 10.18 -13.84
N ASP A 194 5.08 10.83 -13.31
CA ASP A 194 5.13 12.30 -13.30
C ASP A 194 5.18 12.89 -14.72
N SER A 195 5.72 12.16 -15.70
CA SER A 195 5.68 12.51 -17.12
C SER A 195 4.27 12.59 -17.70
N VAL A 196 3.32 11.82 -17.17
CA VAL A 196 1.91 11.82 -17.62
C VAL A 196 1.16 13.05 -17.10
N ILE A 197 1.57 13.58 -15.95
CA ILE A 197 0.91 14.72 -15.30
C ILE A 197 1.40 16.06 -15.88
N TRP A 198 2.69 16.17 -16.22
CA TRP A 198 3.28 17.38 -16.81
C TRP A 198 3.25 17.41 -18.34
N GLY A 199 2.83 16.31 -18.98
CA GLY A 199 2.62 16.22 -20.43
C GLY A 199 1.20 16.58 -20.90
N LEU A 200 0.33 16.99 -19.98
CA LEU A 200 -1.02 17.53 -20.20
C LEU A 200 -1.06 19.01 -19.83
#